data_AF-A0A9D1DTB2-F1
#
_entry.id   AF-A0A9D1DTB2-F1
#
_cell.length_a   1.000
_cell.length_b   1.000
_cell.length_c   1.000
_cell.angle_alpha   90.00
_cell.angle_beta   90.00
_cell.angle_gamma   90.00
#
_symmetry.space_group_name_H-M   'P 1'
#
loop_
_entity.id
_entity.type
_entity.pdbx_description
1 polymer ?
#
loop_
_entity_poly.entity_id
_entity_poly.type
_entity_poly.pdbx_seq_one_letter_code
_entity_poly.pdbx_strand_id
1 'polypeptide(L)'
;MKSKKKQKQNYVILVVIYIIVIVLVLYLASLYNTYKNYQKEIPVLQNVISEINPNEVEHYLTENPSPILYLCAASDSECRELEETIKSPLEKNNYEDLVYVNLEDVDDKASFIQNLLDKYGSDFSIGRVPCLIKFTEGKITAVEDGLNGALLTRDEALNFLDINDKAGQ
;
A
#
# COMPACT_ATOMS: atom_id res chain seq x y z
N MET A 1 53.79 -17.95 42.22
CA MET A 1 53.39 -16.91 41.24
C MET A 1 52.53 -17.42 40.05
N LYS A 2 51.98 -18.65 40.07
CA LYS A 2 51.21 -19.20 38.93
C LYS A 2 49.69 -18.93 38.93
N SER A 3 49.08 -18.47 40.04
CA SER A 3 47.61 -18.34 40.13
C SER A 3 47.04 -17.04 39.55
N LYS A 4 47.74 -15.89 39.64
CA LYS A 4 47.26 -14.60 39.10
C LYS A 4 47.17 -14.55 37.57
N LYS A 5 47.90 -15.43 36.85
CA LYS A 5 47.92 -15.46 35.38
C LYS A 5 46.68 -16.14 34.78
N LYS A 6 46.15 -17.17 35.44
CA LYS A 6 44.91 -17.86 35.05
C LYS A 6 43.66 -16.99 35.26
N GLN A 7 43.66 -16.13 36.27
CA GLN A 7 42.51 -15.28 36.60
C GLN A 7 42.30 -14.12 35.59
N LYS A 8 43.38 -13.60 34.99
CA LYS A 8 43.30 -12.57 33.92
C LYS A 8 42.76 -13.13 32.59
N GLN A 9 43.02 -14.40 32.26
CA GLN A 9 42.53 -15.03 31.03
C GLN A 9 41.01 -15.21 31.02
N ASN A 10 40.40 -15.53 32.18
CA ASN A 10 38.94 -15.64 32.27
C ASN A 10 38.23 -14.30 32.10
N TYR A 11 38.85 -13.20 32.52
CA TYR A 11 38.26 -11.86 32.37
C TYR A 11 38.28 -11.39 30.91
N VAL A 12 39.33 -11.76 30.15
CA VAL A 12 39.40 -11.50 28.70
C VAL A 12 38.30 -12.27 27.96
N ILE A 13 38.08 -13.54 28.30
CA ILE A 13 36.98 -14.34 27.72
C ILE A 13 35.62 -13.68 28.02
N LEU A 14 35.43 -13.16 29.24
CA LEU A 14 34.20 -12.51 29.64
C LEU A 14 33.93 -11.21 28.87
N VAL A 15 34.98 -10.41 28.60
CA VAL A 15 34.90 -9.21 27.75
C VAL A 15 34.55 -9.58 26.31
N VAL A 16 35.16 -10.64 25.76
CA VAL A 16 34.85 -11.12 24.41
C VAL A 16 33.40 -11.57 24.29
N ILE A 17 32.88 -12.31 25.28
CA ILE A 17 31.47 -12.71 25.32
C ILE A 17 30.55 -11.50 25.32
N TYR A 18 30.87 -10.46 26.11
CA TYR A 18 30.09 -9.22 26.12
C TYR A 18 30.06 -8.52 24.77
N ILE A 19 31.21 -8.45 24.08
CA ILE A 19 31.29 -7.85 22.74
C ILE A 19 30.45 -8.66 21.75
N ILE A 20 30.51 -9.99 21.80
CA ILE A 20 29.70 -10.86 20.93
C ILE A 20 28.21 -10.61 21.18
N VAL A 21 27.78 -10.54 22.44
CA VAL A 21 26.37 -10.26 22.78
C VAL A 21 25.93 -8.89 22.25
N ILE A 22 26.76 -7.86 22.40
CA ILE A 22 26.46 -6.51 21.87
C ILE A 22 26.31 -6.55 20.35
N VAL A 23 27.23 -7.19 19.63
CA VAL A 23 27.14 -7.32 18.16
C VAL A 23 25.87 -8.08 17.76
N LEU A 24 25.53 -9.13 18.49
CA LEU A 24 24.36 -9.96 18.20
C LEU A 24 23.04 -9.19 18.43
N VAL A 25 22.98 -8.38 19.50
CA VAL A 25 21.84 -7.49 19.76
C VAL A 25 21.72 -6.42 18.67
N LEU A 26 22.82 -5.80 18.24
CA LEU A 26 22.82 -4.82 17.15
C LEU A 26 22.38 -5.45 15.82
N TYR A 27 22.83 -6.67 15.53
CA TYR A 27 22.43 -7.42 14.34
C TYR A 27 20.94 -7.72 14.35
N LEU A 28 20.40 -8.23 15.47
CA LEU A 28 18.97 -8.48 15.64
C LEU A 28 18.15 -7.18 15.54
N ALA A 29 18.64 -6.07 16.10
CA ALA A 29 17.97 -4.77 15.99
C ALA A 29 17.93 -4.27 14.54
N SER A 30 19.03 -4.42 13.79
CA SER A 30 19.08 -4.07 12.36
C SER A 30 18.14 -4.94 11.53
N LEU A 31 18.09 -6.25 11.81
CA LEU A 31 17.19 -7.19 11.15
C LEU A 31 15.72 -6.86 11.47
N TYR A 32 15.41 -6.53 12.73
CA TYR A 32 14.07 -6.11 13.13
C TYR A 32 13.64 -4.80 12.45
N ASN A 33 14.55 -3.82 12.35
CA ASN A 33 14.26 -2.56 11.67
C ASN A 33 14.02 -2.78 10.17
N THR A 34 14.81 -3.67 9.55
CA THR A 34 14.63 -4.09 8.16
C THR A 34 13.27 -4.79 7.97
N TYR A 35 12.91 -5.70 8.87
CA TYR A 35 11.62 -6.41 8.83
C TYR A 35 10.41 -5.48 9.05
N LYS A 36 10.56 -4.48 9.92
CA LYS A 36 9.53 -3.46 10.16
C LYS A 36 9.32 -2.57 8.94
N ASN A 37 10.39 -2.28 8.19
CA ASN A 37 10.29 -1.54 6.93
C ASN A 37 9.60 -2.39 5.86
N TYR A 38 9.92 -3.69 5.76
CA TYR A 38 9.23 -4.60 4.85
C TYR A 38 7.72 -4.72 5.12
N GLN A 39 7.27 -4.65 6.38
CA GLN A 39 5.83 -4.66 6.67
C GLN A 39 5.08 -3.38 6.28
N LYS A 40 5.80 -2.29 5.96
CA LYS A 40 5.18 -1.07 5.43
C LYS A 40 4.87 -1.19 3.95
N GLU A 41 5.61 -2.02 3.22
CA GLU A 41 5.44 -2.26 1.78
C GLU A 41 4.34 -3.28 1.48
N ILE A 42 3.84 -4.01 2.49
CA ILE A 42 2.73 -4.95 2.32
C ILE A 42 1.41 -4.18 2.38
N PRO A 43 0.62 -4.15 1.28
CA PRO A 43 -0.67 -3.45 1.26
C PRO A 43 -1.65 -4.08 2.26
N VAL A 44 -2.45 -3.25 2.93
CA VAL A 44 -3.39 -3.72 3.96
C VAL A 44 -4.51 -4.59 3.36
N LEU A 45 -4.74 -4.43 2.05
CA LEU A 45 -5.81 -5.05 1.26
C LEU A 45 -5.40 -6.33 0.50
N GLN A 46 -4.16 -6.82 0.65
CA GLN A 46 -3.58 -7.94 -0.14
C GLN A 46 -4.40 -9.26 -0.12
N ASN A 47 -5.31 -9.44 0.85
CA ASN A 47 -6.17 -10.63 0.95
C ASN A 47 -7.67 -10.31 0.89
N VAL A 48 -8.03 -9.07 0.53
CA VAL A 48 -9.43 -8.60 0.50
C VAL A 48 -9.86 -8.29 -0.93
N ILE A 49 -8.98 -7.69 -1.72
CA ILE A 49 -9.22 -7.37 -3.13
C ILE A 49 -7.99 -7.72 -3.97
N SER A 50 -8.19 -7.88 -5.28
CA SER A 50 -7.08 -8.17 -6.20
C SER A 50 -6.13 -6.98 -6.29
N GLU A 51 -4.83 -7.24 -6.25
CA GLU A 51 -3.76 -6.25 -6.41
C GLU A 51 -3.11 -6.39 -7.78
N ILE A 52 -2.91 -5.27 -8.47
CA ILE A 52 -2.19 -5.19 -9.74
C ILE A 52 -1.14 -4.09 -9.70
N ASN A 53 -0.08 -4.26 -10.51
CA ASN A 53 0.95 -3.25 -10.65
C ASN A 53 0.53 -2.17 -11.66
N PRO A 54 1.13 -0.97 -11.60
CA PRO A 54 0.81 0.14 -12.51
C PRO A 54 1.03 -0.22 -13.98
N ASN A 55 2.03 -1.06 -14.26
CA ASN A 55 2.36 -1.54 -15.60
C ASN A 55 1.33 -2.57 -16.14
N GLU A 56 0.54 -3.18 -15.27
CA GLU A 56 -0.45 -4.21 -15.61
C GLU A 56 -1.85 -3.62 -15.82
N VAL A 57 -2.08 -2.38 -15.35
CA VAL A 57 -3.37 -1.67 -15.45
C VAL A 57 -3.93 -1.67 -16.87
N GLU A 58 -3.11 -1.39 -17.87
CA GLU A 58 -3.59 -1.33 -19.25
C GLU A 58 -4.07 -2.68 -19.77
N HIS A 59 -3.33 -3.74 -19.44
CA HIS A 59 -3.68 -5.10 -19.83
C HIS A 59 -4.95 -5.53 -19.10
N TYR A 60 -5.02 -5.26 -17.81
CA TYR A 60 -6.18 -5.55 -16.96
C TYR A 60 -7.46 -4.87 -17.47
N LEU A 61 -7.38 -3.58 -17.83
CA LEU A 61 -8.52 -2.81 -18.37
C LEU A 61 -9.00 -3.31 -19.74
N THR A 62 -8.15 -4.04 -20.48
CA THR A 62 -8.53 -4.67 -21.75
C THR A 62 -9.34 -5.95 -21.51
N GLU A 63 -8.99 -6.71 -20.48
CA GLU A 63 -9.68 -7.94 -20.10
C GLU A 63 -10.96 -7.66 -19.31
N ASN A 64 -10.95 -6.59 -18.51
CA ASN A 64 -12.04 -6.16 -17.64
C ASN A 64 -12.43 -4.73 -18.04
N PRO A 65 -13.51 -4.54 -18.82
CA PRO A 65 -13.85 -3.22 -19.35
C PRO A 65 -14.58 -2.32 -18.34
N SER A 66 -15.05 -2.85 -17.20
CA SER A 66 -15.83 -2.09 -16.21
C SER A 66 -15.37 -2.18 -14.73
N PRO A 67 -14.06 -2.24 -14.39
CA PRO A 67 -13.61 -2.33 -13.01
C PRO A 67 -13.69 -1.00 -12.26
N ILE A 68 -13.58 -1.07 -10.94
CA ILE A 68 -13.26 0.07 -10.07
C ILE A 68 -11.79 -0.07 -9.67
N LEU A 69 -10.97 0.92 -10.02
CA LEU A 69 -9.58 0.98 -9.59
C LEU A 69 -9.48 1.82 -8.32
N TYR A 70 -8.83 1.27 -7.29
CA TYR A 70 -8.40 2.00 -6.11
C TYR A 70 -6.88 2.20 -6.19
N LEU A 71 -6.44 3.45 -6.29
CA LEU A 71 -5.03 3.79 -6.49
C LEU A 71 -4.43 4.32 -5.19
N CYS A 72 -3.40 3.64 -4.69
CA CYS A 72 -2.67 4.04 -3.49
C CYS A 72 -1.26 3.49 -3.45
N ALA A 73 -0.44 4.00 -2.54
CA ALA A 73 0.88 3.44 -2.22
C ALA A 73 0.88 2.89 -0.78
N ALA A 74 1.44 1.71 -0.58
CA ALA A 74 1.43 1.04 0.72
C ALA A 74 2.23 1.78 1.80
N SER A 75 3.28 2.51 1.40
CA SER A 75 4.10 3.33 2.29
C SER A 75 3.48 4.67 2.67
N ASP A 76 2.41 5.10 1.99
CA ASP A 76 1.72 6.36 2.27
C ASP A 76 0.81 6.20 3.51
N SER A 77 0.95 7.10 4.48
CA SER A 77 0.20 7.04 5.73
C SER A 77 -1.29 7.26 5.54
N GLU A 78 -1.69 8.14 4.62
CA GLU A 78 -3.10 8.45 4.35
C GLU A 78 -3.78 7.26 3.67
N CYS A 79 -3.07 6.63 2.74
CA CYS A 79 -3.49 5.36 2.15
C CYS A 79 -3.73 4.30 3.21
N ARG A 80 -2.77 4.12 4.12
CA ARG A 80 -2.85 3.09 5.15
C ARG A 80 -3.98 3.32 6.15
N GLU A 81 -4.18 4.56 6.58
CA GLU A 81 -5.29 4.92 7.47
C GLU A 81 -6.64 4.66 6.78
N LEU A 82 -6.80 5.05 5.52
CA LEU A 82 -8.02 4.77 4.77
C LEU A 82 -8.25 3.26 4.62
N GLU A 83 -7.24 2.51 4.16
CA GLU A 83 -7.29 1.06 3.96
C GLU A 83 -7.71 0.32 5.24
N GLU A 84 -7.13 0.66 6.40
CA GLU A 84 -7.48 0.07 7.69
C GLU A 84 -8.97 0.29 8.06
N THR A 85 -9.55 1.44 7.67
CA THR A 85 -10.94 1.77 7.98
C THR A 85 -11.96 1.17 7.01
N ILE A 86 -11.58 0.95 5.74
CA ILE A 86 -12.44 0.35 4.71
C ILE A 86 -12.32 -1.17 4.64
N LYS A 87 -11.25 -1.76 5.17
CA LYS A 87 -11.00 -3.21 5.16
C LYS A 87 -12.19 -4.04 5.61
N SER A 88 -12.69 -3.80 6.83
CA SER A 88 -13.79 -4.59 7.40
C SER A 88 -15.10 -4.46 6.60
N PRO A 89 -15.49 -3.26 6.12
CA PRO A 89 -16.56 -3.12 5.13
C PRO A 89 -16.36 -3.91 3.82
N LEU A 90 -15.17 -3.84 3.24
CA LEU A 90 -14.85 -4.51 1.97
C LEU A 90 -14.98 -6.04 2.11
N GLU A 91 -14.46 -6.62 3.19
CA GLU A 91 -14.58 -8.06 3.50
C GLU A 91 -16.03 -8.52 3.65
N LYS A 92 -16.93 -7.63 4.08
CA LYS A 92 -18.34 -7.96 4.32
C LYS A 92 -19.20 -7.88 3.06
N ASN A 93 -18.91 -6.92 2.18
CA ASN A 93 -19.78 -6.58 1.05
C ASN A 93 -19.33 -7.19 -0.30
N ASN A 94 -18.14 -7.82 -0.37
CA ASN A 94 -17.60 -8.53 -1.53
C ASN A 94 -17.71 -7.74 -2.85
N TYR A 95 -16.88 -6.71 -3.00
CA TYR A 95 -16.78 -5.90 -4.22
C TYR A 95 -15.87 -6.61 -5.24
N GLU A 96 -16.43 -7.46 -6.09
CA GLU A 96 -15.66 -8.30 -7.04
C GLU A 96 -14.98 -7.48 -8.15
N ASP A 97 -15.55 -6.33 -8.52
CA ASP A 97 -15.01 -5.45 -9.56
C ASP A 97 -13.96 -4.45 -9.03
N LEU A 98 -13.67 -4.47 -7.71
CA LEU A 98 -12.71 -3.56 -7.08
C LEU A 98 -11.29 -4.14 -7.15
N VAL A 99 -10.37 -3.35 -7.70
CA VAL A 99 -8.96 -3.72 -7.84
C VAL A 99 -8.06 -2.64 -7.26
N TYR A 100 -7.10 -3.08 -6.46
CA TYR A 100 -6.05 -2.23 -5.92
C TYR A 100 -4.92 -2.08 -6.94
N VAL A 101 -4.55 -0.84 -7.25
CA VAL A 101 -3.37 -0.52 -8.04
C VAL A 101 -2.31 0.02 -7.10
N ASN A 102 -1.25 -0.77 -6.91
CA ASN A 102 -0.16 -0.41 -6.03
C ASN A 102 0.81 0.57 -6.71
N LEU A 103 0.84 1.82 -6.24
CA LEU A 103 1.67 2.90 -6.74
C LEU A 103 2.98 3.10 -5.95
N GLU A 104 3.42 2.10 -5.18
CA GLU A 104 4.66 2.16 -4.40
C GLU A 104 5.87 2.50 -5.27
N ASP A 105 6.02 1.79 -6.39
CA ASP A 105 7.13 1.95 -7.35
C ASP A 105 6.95 3.15 -8.30
N VAL A 106 5.91 3.98 -8.11
CA VAL A 106 5.64 5.16 -8.93
C VAL A 106 6.16 6.41 -8.22
N ASP A 107 7.24 6.96 -8.77
CA ASP A 107 7.87 8.20 -8.28
C ASP A 107 6.89 9.39 -8.32
N ASP A 108 6.26 9.61 -9.48
CA ASP A 108 5.29 10.68 -9.70
C ASP A 108 3.87 10.13 -9.90
N LYS A 109 3.19 9.95 -8.77
CA LYS A 109 1.82 9.42 -8.70
C LYS A 109 0.82 10.35 -9.40
N ALA A 110 1.03 11.67 -9.31
CA ALA A 110 0.15 12.65 -9.94
C ALA A 110 0.22 12.53 -11.46
N SER A 111 1.42 12.45 -12.02
CA SER A 111 1.63 12.25 -13.45
C SER A 111 1.08 10.91 -13.95
N PHE A 112 1.22 9.83 -13.16
CA PHE A 112 0.62 8.54 -13.52
C PHE A 112 -0.90 8.63 -13.64
N ILE A 113 -1.55 9.23 -12.63
CA ILE A 113 -3.01 9.42 -12.62
C ILE A 113 -3.43 10.28 -13.80
N GLN A 114 -2.78 11.42 -14.05
CA GLN A 114 -3.11 12.30 -15.18
C GLN A 114 -2.97 11.58 -16.53
N ASN A 115 -1.90 10.83 -16.74
CA ASN A 115 -1.72 10.05 -17.97
C ASN A 115 -2.85 9.02 -18.16
N LEU A 116 -3.32 8.40 -17.08
CA LEU A 116 -4.43 7.47 -17.12
C LEU A 116 -5.76 8.18 -17.45
N LEU A 117 -6.04 9.34 -16.84
CA LEU A 117 -7.22 10.14 -17.17
C LEU A 117 -7.22 10.59 -18.64
N ASP A 118 -6.09 11.13 -19.11
CA ASP A 118 -5.93 11.62 -20.48
C ASP A 118 -6.11 10.49 -21.50
N LYS A 119 -5.51 9.33 -21.24
CA LYS A 119 -5.57 8.17 -22.14
C LYS A 119 -7.00 7.64 -22.32
N TYR A 120 -7.78 7.64 -21.24
CA TYR A 120 -9.15 7.12 -21.24
C TYR A 120 -10.21 8.23 -21.38
N GLY A 121 -9.79 9.44 -21.78
CA GLY A 121 -10.68 10.52 -22.23
C GLY A 121 -11.52 11.15 -21.13
N SER A 122 -10.97 11.28 -19.93
CA SER A 122 -11.64 11.87 -18.77
C SER A 122 -11.41 13.39 -18.70
N ASP A 123 -12.47 14.16 -18.44
CA ASP A 123 -12.39 15.59 -18.11
C ASP A 123 -12.03 15.88 -16.64
N PHE A 124 -11.91 14.82 -15.82
CA PHE A 124 -11.50 14.94 -14.41
C PHE A 124 -10.04 15.37 -14.30
N SER A 125 -9.73 16.21 -13.31
CA SER A 125 -8.37 16.64 -12.98
C SER A 125 -8.05 16.27 -11.55
N ILE A 126 -7.57 15.05 -11.36
CA ILE A 126 -7.08 14.56 -10.07
C ILE A 126 -5.59 14.23 -10.18
N GLY A 127 -4.87 14.31 -9.07
CA GLY A 127 -3.42 14.06 -9.02
C GLY A 127 -2.94 13.63 -7.64
N ARG A 128 -3.84 13.12 -6.81
CA ARG A 128 -3.58 12.73 -5.44
C ARG A 128 -4.03 11.29 -5.20
N VAL A 129 -3.40 10.67 -4.22
CA VAL A 129 -3.78 9.37 -3.66
C VAL A 129 -4.18 9.59 -2.19
N PRO A 130 -5.00 8.73 -1.57
CA PRO A 130 -5.87 7.71 -2.19
C PRO A 130 -6.90 8.28 -3.17
N CYS A 131 -7.20 7.53 -4.24
CA CYS A 131 -8.33 7.85 -5.13
C CYS A 131 -8.98 6.59 -5.74
N LEU A 132 -10.24 6.74 -6.16
CA LEU A 132 -11.06 5.72 -6.80
C LEU A 132 -11.45 6.16 -8.21
N ILE A 133 -11.36 5.25 -9.17
CA ILE A 133 -11.70 5.49 -10.58
C ILE A 133 -12.61 4.36 -11.08
N LYS A 134 -13.83 4.68 -11.50
CA LYS A 134 -14.75 3.73 -12.14
C LYS A 134 -14.56 3.75 -13.65
N PHE A 135 -14.38 2.55 -14.20
CA PHE A 135 -14.48 2.29 -15.62
C PHE A 135 -15.84 1.68 -15.97
N THR A 136 -16.38 2.08 -17.11
CA THR A 136 -17.54 1.47 -17.74
C THR A 136 -17.27 1.39 -19.24
N GLU A 137 -17.33 0.19 -19.81
CA GLU A 137 -17.09 -0.05 -21.24
C GLU A 137 -15.75 0.55 -21.74
N GLY A 138 -14.70 0.46 -20.92
CA GLY A 138 -13.36 0.95 -21.26
C GLY A 138 -13.20 2.47 -21.19
N LYS A 139 -14.15 3.19 -20.58
CA LYS A 139 -14.07 4.64 -20.34
C LYS A 139 -14.23 4.97 -18.87
N ILE A 140 -13.60 6.06 -18.45
CA ILE A 140 -13.76 6.56 -17.09
C ILE A 140 -15.12 7.26 -16.98
N THR A 141 -15.94 6.84 -16.03
CA THR A 141 -17.29 7.39 -15.81
C THR A 141 -17.43 8.13 -14.50
N ALA A 142 -16.62 7.79 -13.50
CA ALA A 142 -16.60 8.47 -12.22
C ALA A 142 -15.21 8.42 -11.59
N VAL A 143 -14.88 9.47 -10.84
CA VAL A 143 -13.63 9.62 -10.11
C VAL A 143 -13.95 10.21 -8.74
N GLU A 144 -13.28 9.74 -7.70
CA GLU A 144 -13.41 10.24 -6.33
C GLU A 144 -12.03 10.28 -5.66
N ASP A 145 -11.58 11.48 -5.27
CA ASP A 145 -10.30 11.73 -4.61
C ASP A 145 -10.44 12.57 -3.33
N GLY A 146 -11.67 12.76 -2.84
CA GLY A 146 -12.02 13.53 -1.66
C GLY A 146 -12.62 14.91 -1.97
N LEU A 147 -13.59 15.34 -1.17
CA LEU A 147 -14.31 16.60 -1.40
C LEU A 147 -13.44 17.84 -1.24
N ASN A 148 -13.50 18.76 -2.21
CA ASN A 148 -12.88 20.10 -2.16
C ASN A 148 -11.37 20.10 -1.84
N GLY A 149 -10.65 19.07 -2.28
CA GLY A 149 -9.23 18.93 -1.98
C GLY A 149 -8.94 18.50 -0.54
N ALA A 150 -9.93 18.01 0.20
CA ALA A 150 -9.71 17.20 1.39
C ALA A 150 -9.25 15.78 0.99
N LEU A 151 -8.72 15.03 1.97
CA LEU A 151 -8.38 13.63 1.79
C LEU A 151 -9.64 12.79 1.68
N LEU A 152 -9.59 11.74 0.84
CA LEU A 152 -10.67 10.79 0.69
C LEU A 152 -11.00 10.13 2.03
N THR A 153 -12.23 10.31 2.49
CA THR A 153 -12.72 9.72 3.73
C THR A 153 -13.32 8.34 3.50
N ARG A 154 -13.39 7.56 4.58
CA ARG A 154 -14.03 6.24 4.60
C ARG A 154 -15.45 6.27 4.01
N ASP A 155 -16.27 7.23 4.42
CA ASP A 155 -17.68 7.26 4.03
C ASP A 155 -17.86 7.67 2.57
N GLU A 156 -17.01 8.57 2.06
CA GLU A 156 -16.96 8.91 0.63
C GLU A 156 -16.55 7.70 -0.22
N ALA A 157 -15.49 7.00 0.19
CA ALA A 157 -15.01 5.80 -0.50
C ALA A 157 -16.10 4.71 -0.56
N LEU A 158 -16.74 4.40 0.57
CA LEU A 158 -17.79 3.38 0.62
C LEU A 158 -19.04 3.79 -0.16
N ASN A 159 -19.44 5.07 -0.10
CA ASN A 159 -20.57 5.57 -0.88
C ASN A 159 -20.29 5.50 -2.38
N PHE A 160 -19.07 5.83 -2.81
CA PHE A 160 -18.65 5.69 -4.20
C PHE A 160 -18.74 4.23 -4.65
N LEU A 161 -18.23 3.29 -3.84
CA LEU A 161 -18.33 1.86 -4.13
C LEU A 161 -19.79 1.42 -4.20
N ASP A 162 -20.62 1.75 -3.22
CA ASP A 162 -22.02 1.32 -3.17
C ASP A 162 -22.86 1.83 -4.35
N ILE A 163 -22.56 3.03 -4.87
CA ILE A 163 -23.22 3.60 -6.04
C ILE A 163 -22.75 2.93 -7.33
N ASN A 164 -21.43 2.72 -7.48
CA ASN A 164 -20.83 2.29 -8.74
C ASN A 164 -20.69 0.77 -8.90
N ASP A 165 -20.79 0.02 -7.81
CA ASP A 165 -20.85 -1.45 -7.79
C ASP A 165 -22.23 -1.96 -8.22
N LYS A 166 -23.31 -1.29 -7.77
CA LYS A 166 -24.69 -1.64 -8.13
C LYS A 166 -25.10 -1.25 -9.55
N ALA A 167 -24.30 -0.43 -10.23
CA ALA A 167 -24.60 0.03 -11.59
C ALA A 167 -24.34 -1.05 -12.67
N GLY A 168 -23.81 -2.22 -12.28
CA GLY A 168 -23.55 -3.37 -13.16
C GLY A 168 -24.58 -4.51 -13.13
N GLN A 169 -25.71 -4.38 -12.40
CA GLN A 169 -26.81 -5.37 -12.38
C GLN A 169 -28.03 -4.93 -13.21
#